data_AF-A0AAY5EYP5-F1
#
_entry.id   AF-A0AAY5EYP5-F1
#
_cell.length_a   1.000
_cell.length_b   1.000
_cell.length_c   1.000
_cell.angle_alpha   90.00
_cell.angle_beta   90.00
_cell.angle_gamma   90.00
#
_symmetry.space_group_name_H-M   'P 1'
#
loop_
_entity.id
_entity.type
_entity.pdbx_description
1 polymer ?
#
loop_
_entity_poly.entity_id
_entity_poly.type
_entity_poly.pdbx_seq_one_letter_code
_entity_poly.pdbx_strand_id
1 'polypeptide(L)'
;MSDNDDIEVDSDEESSRFLPVADKRAHHNALERKRRDHIKDSFHSLRDSVPSLQGEKASRAQILDKATEYIQYMRRKNHTHQQDIDDLKKQNALLEQQVRALEKARGNIQLQSSYSSDSSLYTNPKGSAVSAFDGGSDSSSESEPEEPPTRKKLRVEPS
;
A
#
# COMPACT_ATOMS: atom_id res chain seq x y z
N MET A 1 15.67 9.82 -4.50
CA MET A 1 16.84 10.71 -4.55
C MET A 1 16.31 12.08 -4.19
N SER A 2 16.65 12.59 -3.01
CA SER A 2 16.21 13.92 -2.57
C SER A 2 17.26 14.89 -3.05
N ASP A 3 16.86 15.81 -3.92
CA ASP A 3 17.69 16.94 -4.34
C ASP A 3 17.92 17.80 -3.10
N ASN A 4 19.08 17.57 -2.49
CA ASN A 4 19.63 18.40 -1.45
C ASN A 4 20.18 19.63 -2.21
N ASP A 5 19.40 20.71 -2.27
CA ASP A 5 19.93 22.01 -2.67
C ASP A 5 20.99 22.39 -1.64
N ASP A 6 22.24 22.07 -1.95
CA ASP A 6 23.41 22.58 -1.25
C ASP A 6 23.29 24.10 -1.24
N ILE A 7 22.98 24.65 -0.06
CA ILE A 7 23.12 26.07 0.18
C ILE A 7 24.62 26.33 0.14
N GLU A 8 25.10 26.73 -1.03
CA GLU A 8 26.39 27.39 -1.14
C GLU A 8 26.31 28.66 -0.28
N VAL A 9 26.86 28.56 0.93
CA VAL A 9 27.19 29.72 1.76
C VAL A 9 28.37 30.38 1.08
N ASP A 10 28.09 31.13 0.01
CA ASP A 10 29.10 31.98 -0.61
C ASP A 10 29.60 32.93 0.49
N SER A 11 30.87 32.75 0.84
CA SER A 11 31.49 33.39 1.99
C SER A 11 31.84 34.83 1.64
N ASP A 12 30.83 35.67 1.45
CA ASP A 12 30.89 37.14 1.27
C ASP A 12 31.30 37.89 2.57
N GLU A 13 31.94 37.20 3.51
CA GLU A 13 32.48 37.75 4.74
C GLU A 13 33.61 38.77 4.50
N GLU A 14 34.24 38.75 3.33
CA GLU A 14 35.33 39.69 3.01
C GLU A 14 34.82 40.95 2.31
N SER A 15 33.83 40.83 1.40
CA SER A 15 33.18 41.94 0.71
C SER A 15 32.43 42.87 1.68
N SER A 16 31.88 42.29 2.74
CA SER A 16 31.13 43.00 3.77
C SER A 16 32.00 43.82 4.75
N ARG A 17 33.33 43.66 4.81
CA ARG A 17 34.15 44.42 5.79
C ARG A 17 34.28 45.90 5.45
N PHE A 18 34.18 46.26 4.16
CA PHE A 18 34.39 47.62 3.66
C PHE A 18 33.11 48.35 3.22
N LEU A 19 31.93 47.73 3.35
CA LEU A 19 30.67 48.37 3.00
C LEU A 19 30.25 49.42 4.04
N PRO A 20 29.77 50.60 3.61
CA PRO A 20 29.11 51.58 4.47
C PRO A 20 28.06 50.92 5.37
N VAL A 21 27.90 51.41 6.61
CA VAL A 21 26.94 50.86 7.58
C VAL A 21 25.50 50.82 7.02
N ALA A 22 25.16 51.75 6.13
CA ALA A 22 23.88 51.77 5.40
C ALA A 22 23.71 50.56 4.48
N ASP A 23 24.76 50.15 3.75
CA ASP A 23 24.74 49.01 2.84
C ASP A 23 24.68 47.68 3.59
N LYS A 24 25.36 47.58 4.74
CA LYS A 24 25.23 46.43 5.66
C LYS A 24 23.79 46.26 6.14
N ARG A 25 23.13 47.36 6.49
CA ARG A 25 21.73 47.36 6.95
C ARG A 25 20.77 46.98 5.82
N ALA A 26 21.00 47.51 4.61
CA ALA A 26 20.19 47.19 3.44
C ALA A 26 20.31 45.69 3.08
N HIS A 27 21.52 45.16 3.07
CA HIS A 27 21.80 43.74 2.81
C HIS A 27 21.11 42.83 3.83
N HIS A 28 21.27 43.11 5.14
CA HIS A 28 20.59 42.36 6.19
C HIS A 28 19.06 42.37 6.02
N ASN A 29 18.47 43.53 5.71
CA ASN A 29 17.03 43.64 5.46
C ASN A 29 16.56 42.84 4.23
N ALA A 30 17.39 42.76 3.19
CA ALA A 30 17.11 41.98 1.99
C ALA A 30 17.11 40.47 2.30
N LEU A 31 18.14 39.97 2.99
CA LEU A 31 18.24 38.58 3.42
C LEU A 31 17.06 38.18 4.32
N GLU A 32 16.71 39.04 5.27
CA GLU A 32 15.60 38.79 6.18
C GLU A 32 14.24 38.79 5.46
N ARG A 33 14.07 39.60 4.41
CA ARG A 33 12.88 39.53 3.55
C ARG A 33 12.80 38.19 2.83
N LYS A 34 13.90 37.75 2.20
CA LYS A 34 13.99 36.44 1.54
C LYS A 34 13.64 35.30 2.51
N ARG A 35 14.19 35.32 3.73
CA ARG A 35 13.85 34.35 4.79
C ARG A 35 12.35 34.35 5.10
N ARG A 36 11.73 35.53 5.27
CA ARG A 36 10.30 35.62 5.57
C ARG A 36 9.42 35.12 4.43
N ASP A 37 9.83 35.31 3.18
CA ASP A 37 9.11 34.78 2.01
C ASP A 37 9.18 33.25 1.97
N HIS A 38 10.35 32.65 2.23
CA HIS A 38 10.46 31.18 2.32
C HIS A 38 9.59 30.59 3.44
N ILE A 39 9.54 31.25 4.61
CA ILE A 39 8.66 30.84 5.71
C ILE A 39 7.19 30.96 5.29
N LYS A 40 6.83 32.05 4.61
CA LYS A 40 5.47 32.26 4.10
C LYS A 40 5.07 31.14 3.15
N ASP A 41 5.94 30.74 2.24
CA ASP A 41 5.69 29.65 1.29
C ASP A 41 5.54 28.31 2.01
N SER A 42 6.39 28.05 3.01
CA SER A 42 6.27 26.85 3.87
C SER A 42 4.93 26.79 4.60
N PHE A 43 4.39 27.93 5.07
CA PHE A 43 3.06 28.01 5.66
C PHE A 43 1.94 27.73 4.65
N HIS A 44 2.08 28.15 3.38
CA HIS A 44 1.13 27.82 2.33
C HIS A 44 1.13 26.31 2.05
N SER A 45 2.31 25.71 1.86
CA SER A 45 2.44 24.26 1.66
C SER A 45 1.87 23.45 2.83
N LEU A 46 2.10 23.90 4.07
CA LEU A 46 1.53 23.27 5.26
C LEU A 46 0.00 23.35 5.27
N ARG A 47 -0.57 24.54 4.99
CA ARG A 47 -2.02 24.73 4.91
C ARG A 47 -2.65 23.79 3.89
N ASP A 48 -2.06 23.72 2.70
CA ASP A 48 -2.60 22.92 1.60
C ASP A 48 -2.49 21.41 1.87
N SER A 49 -1.60 20.99 2.77
CA SER A 49 -1.46 19.59 3.23
C SER A 49 -2.48 19.19 4.31
N VAL A 50 -3.20 20.15 4.91
CA VAL A 50 -4.19 19.90 5.96
C VAL A 50 -5.60 20.01 5.34
N PRO A 51 -6.36 18.91 5.20
CA PRO A 51 -7.63 18.92 4.45
C PRO A 51 -8.66 19.93 4.94
N SER A 52 -8.72 20.20 6.24
CA SER A 52 -9.66 21.15 6.83
C SER A 52 -9.33 22.62 6.59
N LEU A 53 -8.15 22.92 6.02
CA LEU A 53 -7.71 24.28 5.73
C LEU A 53 -7.63 24.57 4.22
N GLN A 54 -7.86 23.58 3.38
CA GLN A 54 -7.77 23.73 1.93
C GLN A 54 -8.86 24.69 1.42
N GLY A 55 -8.46 25.68 0.63
CA GLY A 55 -9.38 26.67 0.06
C GLY A 55 -9.85 27.75 1.05
N GLU A 56 -9.43 27.70 2.32
CA GLU A 56 -9.83 28.67 3.34
C GLU A 56 -8.72 29.66 3.70
N LYS A 57 -9.11 30.87 4.10
CA LYS A 57 -8.19 31.85 4.69
C LYS A 57 -7.93 31.47 6.14
N ALA A 58 -6.73 30.98 6.44
CA ALA A 58 -6.32 30.61 7.79
C ALA A 58 -5.13 31.46 8.27
N SER A 59 -5.16 31.90 9.52
CA SER A 59 -4.01 32.56 10.16
C SER A 59 -2.89 31.57 10.45
N ARG A 60 -1.65 32.06 10.68
CA ARG A 60 -0.51 31.19 11.02
C ARG A 60 -0.76 30.34 12.26
N ALA A 61 -1.41 30.90 13.29
CA ALA A 61 -1.76 30.15 14.50
C ALA A 61 -2.72 29.01 14.17
N GLN A 62 -3.80 29.29 13.44
CA GLN A 62 -4.77 28.27 13.03
C GLN A 62 -4.13 27.17 12.16
N ILE A 63 -3.18 27.52 11.28
CA ILE A 63 -2.45 26.53 10.49
C ILE A 63 -1.68 25.56 11.39
N LEU A 64 -0.98 26.07 12.40
CA LEU A 64 -0.21 25.23 13.33
C LEU A 64 -1.13 24.38 14.22
N ASP A 65 -2.22 24.94 14.73
CA ASP A 65 -3.18 24.23 15.57
C ASP A 65 -3.84 23.09 14.79
N LYS A 66 -4.34 23.38 13.58
CA LYS A 66 -5.01 22.37 12.74
C LYS A 66 -4.04 21.34 12.17
N ALA A 67 -2.80 21.71 11.85
CA ALA A 67 -1.77 20.74 11.50
C ALA A 67 -1.48 19.78 12.67
N THR A 68 -1.39 20.30 13.89
CA THR A 68 -1.16 19.50 15.10
C THR A 68 -2.32 18.54 15.35
N GLU A 69 -3.56 19.03 15.29
CA GLU A 69 -4.77 18.20 15.38
C GLU A 69 -4.79 17.11 14.30
N TYR A 70 -4.47 17.46 13.05
CA TYR A 70 -4.49 16.52 11.93
C TYR A 70 -3.42 15.42 12.07
N ILE A 71 -2.20 15.76 12.52
CA ILE A 71 -1.17 14.75 12.80
C ILE A 71 -1.64 13.78 13.88
N GLN A 72 -2.23 14.28 14.98
CA GLN A 72 -2.75 13.42 16.04
C GLN A 72 -3.91 12.53 15.57
N TYR A 73 -4.80 13.09 14.75
CA TYR A 73 -5.88 12.35 14.10
C TYR A 73 -5.34 11.23 13.21
N MET A 74 -4.41 11.54 12.31
CA MET A 74 -3.84 10.56 11.37
C MET A 74 -3.05 9.47 12.10
N ARG A 75 -2.34 9.78 13.20
CA ARG A 75 -1.70 8.77 14.05
C ARG A 75 -2.70 7.78 14.63
N ARG A 76 -3.82 8.27 15.19
CA ARG A 76 -4.89 7.42 15.73
C ARG A 76 -5.55 6.59 14.63
N LYS A 77 -5.87 7.21 13.49
CA LYS A 77 -6.48 6.54 12.34
C LYS A 77 -5.60 5.42 11.79
N ASN A 78 -4.31 5.68 11.60
CA ASN A 78 -3.35 4.67 11.14
C ASN A 78 -3.21 3.53 12.15
N HIS A 79 -3.26 3.82 13.46
CA HIS A 79 -3.23 2.79 14.49
C HIS A 79 -4.46 1.87 14.43
N THR A 80 -5.66 2.43 14.29
CA THR A 80 -6.89 1.64 14.10
C THR A 80 -6.81 0.79 12.84
N HIS A 81 -6.41 1.36 11.71
CA HIS A 81 -6.25 0.58 10.47
C HIS A 81 -5.22 -0.54 10.62
N GLN A 82 -4.14 -0.33 11.36
CA GLN A 82 -3.17 -1.38 11.63
C GLN A 82 -3.77 -2.51 12.47
N GLN A 83 -4.59 -2.18 13.49
CA GLN A 83 -5.32 -3.17 14.27
C GLN A 83 -6.29 -3.98 13.38
N ASP A 84 -7.06 -3.31 12.53
CA ASP A 84 -7.99 -3.95 11.60
C ASP A 84 -7.25 -4.93 10.65
N ILE A 85 -6.09 -4.51 10.12
CA ILE A 85 -5.23 -5.35 9.28
C ILE A 85 -4.76 -6.60 10.06
N ASP A 86 -4.33 -6.43 11.30
CA ASP A 86 -3.81 -7.54 12.11
C ASP A 86 -4.92 -8.53 12.49
N ASP A 87 -6.13 -8.05 12.78
CA ASP A 87 -7.27 -8.90 13.09
C ASP A 87 -7.79 -9.65 11.86
N LEU A 88 -7.85 -8.98 10.70
CA LEU A 88 -8.18 -9.64 9.43
C LEU A 88 -7.15 -10.71 9.06
N LYS A 89 -5.85 -10.47 9.30
CA LYS A 89 -4.81 -11.48 9.09
C LYS A 89 -5.00 -12.71 9.99
N LYS A 90 -5.35 -12.52 11.27
CA LYS A 90 -5.64 -13.64 12.17
C LYS A 90 -6.87 -14.43 11.69
N GLN A 91 -7.93 -13.74 11.28
CA GLN A 91 -9.14 -14.38 10.76
C GLN A 91 -8.84 -15.19 9.49
N ASN A 92 -8.09 -14.61 8.54
CA ASN A 92 -7.69 -15.33 7.33
C ASN A 92 -6.84 -16.56 7.65
N ALA A 93 -5.88 -16.46 8.56
CA ALA A 93 -5.07 -17.61 8.97
C ALA A 93 -5.92 -18.75 9.56
N LEU A 94 -6.94 -18.42 10.38
CA LEU A 94 -7.87 -19.40 10.92
C LEU A 94 -8.72 -20.05 9.82
N LEU A 95 -9.22 -19.26 8.87
CA LEU A 95 -10.01 -19.77 7.74
C LEU A 95 -9.16 -20.66 6.82
N GLU A 96 -7.93 -20.25 6.50
CA GLU A 96 -6.98 -21.06 5.73
C GLU A 96 -6.68 -22.39 6.42
N GLN A 97 -6.53 -22.39 7.75
CA GLN A 97 -6.35 -23.62 8.52
C GLN A 97 -7.58 -24.53 8.44
N GLN A 98 -8.79 -23.97 8.52
CA GLN A 98 -10.04 -24.73 8.40
C GLN A 98 -10.20 -25.32 6.99
N VAL A 99 -9.94 -24.54 5.94
CA VAL A 99 -9.97 -25.00 4.55
C VAL A 99 -9.01 -26.17 4.36
N ARG A 100 -7.75 -26.02 4.81
CA ARG A 100 -6.75 -27.09 4.71
C ARG A 100 -7.16 -28.36 5.46
N ALA A 101 -7.77 -28.23 6.63
CA ALA A 101 -8.27 -29.37 7.40
C ALA A 101 -9.42 -30.08 6.68
N LEU A 102 -10.35 -29.33 6.10
CA LEU A 102 -11.47 -29.87 5.32
C LEU A 102 -11.01 -30.54 4.02
N GLU A 103 -10.05 -29.95 3.31
CA GLU A 103 -9.44 -30.55 2.11
C GLU A 103 -8.76 -31.88 2.44
N LYS A 104 -8.01 -31.95 3.55
CA LYS A 104 -7.40 -33.18 4.03
C LYS A 104 -8.45 -34.24 4.40
N ALA A 105 -9.51 -33.85 5.11
CA ALA A 105 -10.60 -34.76 5.48
C ALA A 105 -11.32 -35.30 4.23
N ARG A 106 -11.59 -34.43 3.24
CA ARG A 106 -12.21 -34.82 1.97
C ARG A 106 -11.34 -35.78 1.17
N GLY A 107 -10.04 -35.50 1.05
CA GLY A 107 -9.08 -36.40 0.41
C GLY A 107 -8.99 -37.76 1.10
N ASN A 108 -9.00 -37.78 2.44
CA ASN A 108 -9.03 -39.01 3.21
C ASN A 108 -10.30 -39.83 2.96
N ILE A 109 -11.50 -39.23 2.98
CA ILE A 109 -12.78 -39.91 2.68
C ILE A 109 -12.77 -40.53 1.29
N GLN A 110 -12.19 -39.82 0.31
CA GLN A 110 -12.12 -40.30 -1.08
C GLN A 110 -11.19 -41.51 -1.21
N LEU A 111 -10.06 -41.51 -0.49
CA LEU A 111 -9.20 -42.69 -0.36
C LEU A 111 -9.92 -43.85 0.35
N GLN A 112 -10.76 -43.56 1.35
CA GLN A 112 -11.57 -44.59 2.02
C GLN A 112 -12.60 -45.26 1.13
N SER A 113 -13.29 -44.47 0.33
CA SER A 113 -14.25 -44.99 -0.64
C SER A 113 -13.57 -45.83 -1.73
N SER A 114 -12.35 -45.47 -2.16
CA SER A 114 -11.64 -46.22 -3.21
C SER A 114 -11.10 -47.56 -2.71
N TYR A 115 -10.61 -47.67 -1.46
CA TYR A 115 -10.15 -48.97 -0.94
C TYR A 115 -11.29 -49.89 -0.50
N SER A 116 -12.46 -49.36 -0.12
CA SER A 116 -13.65 -50.17 0.20
C SER A 116 -14.37 -50.70 -1.05
N SER A 117 -14.03 -50.19 -2.23
CA SER A 117 -14.61 -50.65 -3.51
C SER A 117 -13.89 -51.88 -4.10
N ASP A 118 -12.74 -52.30 -3.55
CA ASP A 118 -12.03 -53.51 -4.00
C ASP A 118 -12.45 -54.77 -3.21
N SER A 119 -13.01 -54.63 -2.00
CA SER A 119 -13.46 -55.77 -1.19
C SER A 119 -14.94 -56.15 -1.41
N SER A 120 -15.37 -56.24 -2.68
CA SER A 120 -16.64 -56.91 -3.02
C SER A 120 -16.69 -57.37 -4.48
N LEU A 121 -15.65 -58.07 -4.94
CA LEU A 121 -15.83 -58.96 -6.08
C LEU A 121 -16.62 -60.18 -5.61
N TYR A 122 -17.93 -60.13 -5.86
CA TYR A 122 -18.88 -61.23 -5.81
C TYR A 122 -18.24 -62.55 -6.28
N THR A 123 -17.93 -63.45 -5.36
CA THR A 123 -17.67 -64.85 -5.68
C THR A 123 -19.02 -65.56 -5.76
N ASN A 124 -19.50 -65.82 -6.97
CA ASN A 124 -20.54 -66.84 -7.15
C ASN A 124 -19.86 -68.23 -7.07
N PRO A 125 -20.51 -69.25 -6.49
CA PRO A 125 -19.93 -70.60 -6.28
C PRO A 125 -19.68 -71.40 -7.57
N LYS A 126 -19.72 -70.74 -8.74
CA LYS A 126 -19.39 -71.33 -10.05
C LYS A 126 -18.35 -70.42 -10.71
N GLY A 127 -17.08 -70.76 -10.55
CA GLY A 127 -15.93 -69.94 -10.94
C GLY A 127 -15.87 -69.58 -12.42
N SER A 128 -16.44 -68.44 -12.80
CA SER A 128 -16.12 -67.75 -14.05
C SER A 128 -15.70 -66.33 -13.75
N ALA A 129 -14.48 -66.00 -14.15
CA ALA A 129 -13.93 -64.65 -14.10
C ALA A 129 -14.71 -63.75 -15.06
N VAL A 130 -15.24 -62.64 -14.56
CA VAL A 130 -15.72 -61.53 -15.39
C VAL A 130 -14.54 -60.59 -15.65
N SER A 131 -14.27 -60.35 -16.93
CA SER A 131 -13.15 -59.57 -17.42
C SER A 131 -13.19 -58.12 -16.93
N ALA A 132 -12.03 -57.61 -16.51
CA ALA A 132 -11.78 -56.20 -16.29
C ALA A 132 -11.89 -55.43 -17.62
N PHE A 133 -12.65 -54.33 -17.61
CA PHE A 133 -12.57 -53.29 -18.61
C PHE A 133 -11.27 -52.51 -18.39
N ASP A 134 -10.28 -52.74 -19.25
CA ASP A 134 -9.04 -51.98 -19.35
C ASP A 134 -9.29 -50.78 -20.28
N GLY A 135 -9.43 -49.60 -19.70
CA GLY A 135 -9.62 -48.35 -20.41
C GLY A 135 -8.52 -47.37 -20.04
N GLY A 136 -7.37 -47.50 -20.70
CA GLY A 136 -6.19 -46.65 -20.50
C GLY A 136 -6.30 -45.24 -21.11
N SER A 137 -5.95 -44.25 -20.28
CA SER A 137 -5.15 -43.01 -20.45
C SER A 137 -5.00 -42.26 -21.79
N ASP A 138 -5.21 -40.92 -21.74
CA ASP A 138 -4.30 -39.83 -22.14
C ASP A 138 -4.76 -38.48 -21.52
N SER A 139 -3.94 -37.77 -20.71
CA SER A 139 -2.89 -36.78 -21.02
C SER A 139 -3.37 -35.44 -21.62
N SER A 140 -3.34 -34.35 -20.84
CA SER A 140 -2.57 -33.11 -21.13
C SER A 140 -2.78 -32.02 -20.08
N SER A 141 -1.67 -31.51 -19.53
CA SER A 141 -1.59 -30.21 -18.86
C SER A 141 -1.48 -29.11 -19.91
N GLU A 142 -2.29 -28.05 -19.79
CA GLU A 142 -1.97 -26.73 -20.35
C GLU A 142 -2.09 -25.66 -19.25
N SER A 143 -1.09 -24.79 -19.25
CA SER A 143 -0.85 -23.72 -18.28
C SER A 143 -1.28 -22.40 -18.92
N GLU A 144 -2.20 -21.67 -18.29
CA GLU A 144 -2.58 -20.31 -18.68
C GLU A 144 -1.93 -19.29 -17.72
N PRO A 145 -1.17 -18.29 -18.20
CA PRO A 145 -0.90 -17.07 -17.46
C PRO A 145 -1.93 -15.99 -17.83
N GLU A 146 -2.83 -15.67 -16.91
CA GLU A 146 -3.73 -14.50 -17.01
C GLU A 146 -2.93 -13.20 -16.81
N GLU A 147 -2.81 -12.40 -17.88
CA GLU A 147 -2.34 -11.02 -17.85
C GLU A 147 -3.56 -10.07 -17.82
N PRO A 148 -3.58 -9.01 -16.98
CA PRO A 148 -4.76 -8.16 -16.82
C PRO A 148 -4.97 -7.19 -17.99
N PRO A 149 -6.22 -6.97 -18.45
CA PRO A 149 -6.48 -5.99 -19.51
C PRO A 149 -6.35 -4.55 -19.01
N THR A 150 -5.43 -3.83 -19.65
CA THR A 150 -5.31 -2.37 -19.56
C THR A 150 -6.57 -1.69 -20.11
N ARG A 151 -7.28 -0.91 -19.28
CA ARG A 151 -8.34 -0.01 -19.74
C ARG A 151 -7.87 1.44 -19.77
N LYS A 152 -8.17 2.02 -20.92
CA LYS A 152 -7.70 3.28 -21.49
C LYS A 152 -8.26 4.50 -20.76
N LYS A 153 -7.44 5.54 -20.71
CA LYS A 153 -7.76 6.89 -20.24
C LYS A 153 -8.85 7.51 -21.13
N LEU A 154 -9.96 7.94 -20.54
CA LEU A 154 -10.89 8.85 -21.21
C LEU A 154 -10.47 10.28 -20.87
N ARG A 155 -10.00 11.01 -21.89
CA ARG A 155 -9.76 12.46 -21.85
C ARG A 155 -11.09 13.14 -22.16
N VAL A 156 -11.57 13.98 -21.24
CA VAL A 156 -12.66 14.92 -21.47
C VAL A 156 -12.05 16.31 -21.51
N GLU A 157 -12.07 16.93 -22.68
CA GLU A 157 -11.86 18.37 -22.87
C GLU A 157 -13.23 19.09 -22.78
N PRO A 158 -13.26 20.37 -22.38
CA PRO A 158 -14.48 21.11 -22.14
C PRO A 158 -15.02 21.80 -23.41
N SER A 159 -16.31 22.08 -23.42
CA SER A 159 -16.93 23.15 -24.22
C SER A 159 -17.86 23.95 -23.32
#